data_AF-A0A9C9ER58-F1
#
_entry.id   AF-A0A9C9ER58-F1
#
_cell.length_a   1.000
_cell.length_b   1.000
_cell.length_c   1.000
_cell.angle_alpha   90.00
_cell.angle_beta   90.00
_cell.angle_gamma   90.00
#
_symmetry.space_group_name_H-M   'P 1'
#
loop_
_entity.id
_entity.type
_entity.pdbx_description
1 polymer ?
#
loop_
_entity_poly.entity_id
_entity_poly.type
_entity_poly.pdbx_seq_one_letter_code
_entity_poly.pdbx_strand_id
1 'polypeptide(L)'
;GHYFFPTFAGVAFSRNEFRWSPRIKQEDGILRLVVGLGTRAVNRLSNDYPIMIAPGQPGLRVNVTVEEIIRYSPKMMDVINLKKNTFETKNIDELVRELGHDIPGMEKLVSIFDGHSIRKPMGKNIDYERDDIVVTFDGLIQDTDFVRRMKFILELLEEKLGFPVDVEFASDGNDLYLLQCRFQSSSRGCEPAPIPKDVSRDKILFSANRYISNGIVPDISHIVYVDPEGYDNISDHSTLLNVGRAVGKLNKLLPKRKFILMGPGRWGSLGDIKLGVRVTYADINNTAVLVEIARKKGNYVPDLSFGTHFFQDLVEAGIRYLPLYPDEDNTIFNERFFKNAENILPEILPDFTELSGVVKVIDVPKSTNGQVLRVLMNADLDEAVGILSEPLSGVEVARPVSHYRTQEEDNHWAWRLKMAEHIALQLDPKRFGVAGIYVFGSTKNATAGPQSDIDILIHFRGSDSQREELMLWLEGWSLCLDEMNYLRTGYRTGGLLDVHIVT
;
A
#
# COMPACT_ATOMS: atom_id res chain seq x y z
N GLY A 1 8.25 8.84 38.55
CA GLY A 1 6.85 8.72 39.01
C GLY A 1 6.42 7.27 39.19
N HIS A 2 5.12 6.99 39.38
CA HIS A 2 4.54 5.63 39.49
C HIS A 2 4.15 5.01 38.14
N TYR A 3 4.47 5.68 37.04
CA TYR A 3 4.29 5.18 35.69
C TYR A 3 5.62 4.67 35.14
N PHE A 4 5.57 3.56 34.42
CA PHE A 4 6.69 2.98 33.69
C PHE A 4 6.40 3.00 32.19
N PHE A 5 7.33 3.58 31.44
CA PHE A 5 7.29 3.71 29.99
C PHE A 5 8.68 4.14 29.48
N PRO A 6 9.07 3.80 28.24
CA PRO A 6 10.22 4.40 27.59
C PRO A 6 9.89 5.84 27.17
N THR A 7 10.91 6.68 27.05
CA THR A 7 10.80 8.07 26.60
C THR A 7 10.11 8.16 25.24
N PHE A 8 10.52 7.32 24.29
CA PHE A 8 9.78 7.11 23.05
C PHE A 8 9.97 5.70 22.52
N ALA A 9 9.09 5.29 21.63
CA ALA A 9 9.16 4.01 20.96
C ALA A 9 8.54 4.11 19.57
N GLY A 10 8.73 3.07 18.77
CA GLY A 10 8.20 3.08 17.43
C GLY A 10 8.40 1.78 16.69
N VAL A 11 7.92 1.80 15.45
CA VAL A 11 8.15 0.75 14.47
C VAL A 11 8.85 1.36 13.28
N ALA A 12 9.84 0.66 12.77
CA ALA A 12 10.61 1.02 11.60
C ALA A 12 10.44 -0.06 10.53
N PHE A 13 10.17 0.34 9.30
CA PHE A 13 10.04 -0.55 8.15
C PHE A 13 11.10 -0.17 7.12
N SER A 14 11.84 -1.15 6.60
CA SER A 14 12.88 -0.90 5.61
C SER A 14 12.30 -0.55 4.24
N ARG A 15 11.08 -1.03 3.94
CA ARG A 15 10.33 -0.66 2.73
C ARG A 15 9.12 0.21 3.06
N ASN A 16 9.03 1.39 2.44
CA ASN A 16 7.93 2.31 2.59
C ASN A 16 6.80 2.03 1.59
N GLU A 17 5.72 1.39 2.07
CA GLU A 17 4.48 1.21 1.29
C GLU A 17 3.63 2.48 1.17
N PHE A 18 3.92 3.50 1.99
CA PHE A 18 3.14 4.72 2.14
C PHE A 18 3.96 5.91 1.65
N ARG A 19 4.09 6.03 0.33
CA ARG A 19 4.75 7.16 -0.31
C ARG A 19 3.81 8.36 -0.28
N TRP A 20 4.13 9.40 0.48
CA TRP A 20 3.37 10.67 0.49
C TRP A 20 4.05 11.76 -0.35
N SER A 21 5.15 11.46 -1.03
CA SER A 21 5.83 12.43 -1.88
C SER A 21 6.48 11.68 -3.03
N PRO A 22 6.54 12.25 -4.25
CA PRO A 22 7.07 11.53 -5.41
C PRO A 22 8.58 11.34 -5.30
N ARG A 23 9.21 12.09 -4.38
CA ARG A 23 10.63 12.04 -4.05
C ARG A 23 10.97 10.92 -3.05
N ILE A 24 9.97 10.34 -2.40
CA ILE A 24 10.16 9.23 -1.46
C ILE A 24 10.09 7.93 -2.24
N LYS A 25 11.18 7.17 -2.21
CA LYS A 25 11.29 5.83 -2.78
C LYS A 25 10.85 4.80 -1.76
N GLN A 26 10.59 3.58 -2.24
CA GLN A 26 10.23 2.48 -1.34
C GLN A 26 11.39 2.12 -0.41
N GLU A 27 12.63 2.18 -0.92
CA GLU A 27 13.87 1.91 -0.17
C GLU A 27 14.18 2.98 0.89
N ASP A 28 13.49 4.12 0.88
CA ASP A 28 13.75 5.19 1.88
C ASP A 28 13.24 4.81 3.28
N GLY A 29 12.47 3.73 3.39
CA GLY A 29 11.89 3.23 4.65
C GLY A 29 10.85 4.16 5.27
N ILE A 30 10.25 3.71 6.37
CA ILE A 30 9.31 4.52 7.15
C ILE A 30 9.45 4.23 8.65
N LEU A 31 9.53 5.29 9.45
CA LEU A 31 9.43 5.24 10.91
C LEU A 31 8.05 5.74 11.34
N ARG A 32 7.46 5.05 12.31
CA ARG A 32 6.26 5.47 13.03
C ARG A 32 6.66 5.68 14.49
N LEU A 33 6.71 6.93 14.94
CA LEU A 33 7.15 7.31 16.29
C LEU A 33 5.98 7.68 17.18
N VAL A 34 6.03 7.23 18.44
CA VAL A 34 5.12 7.62 19.51
C VAL A 34 5.89 7.82 20.82
N VAL A 35 5.31 8.57 21.74
CA VAL A 35 5.81 8.68 23.12
C VAL A 35 5.31 7.48 23.92
N GLY A 36 6.11 6.95 24.84
CA GLY A 36 5.72 5.82 25.68
C GLY A 36 5.86 4.46 25.01
N LEU A 37 5.04 3.48 25.42
CA LEU A 37 5.26 2.03 25.19
C LEU A 37 5.30 1.53 23.74
N GLY A 38 5.06 2.37 22.73
CA GLY A 38 5.17 1.96 21.31
C GLY A 38 3.95 1.21 20.76
N THR A 39 3.03 0.74 21.61
CA THR A 39 1.79 0.04 21.23
C THR A 39 0.94 0.80 20.22
N ARG A 40 0.97 2.14 20.26
CA ARG A 40 0.23 3.03 19.35
C ARG A 40 0.93 3.29 18.03
N ALA A 41 2.23 2.94 17.93
CA ALA A 41 2.92 2.93 16.63
C ALA A 41 2.52 1.69 15.81
N VAL A 42 2.26 0.56 16.49
CA VAL A 42 1.82 -0.70 15.89
C VAL A 42 0.32 -0.70 15.60
N ASN A 43 -0.49 -0.33 16.59
CA ASN A 43 -1.95 -0.36 16.49
C ASN A 43 -2.48 0.89 15.78
N ARG A 44 -3.26 0.71 14.72
CA ARG A 44 -3.96 1.79 14.03
C ARG A 44 -5.22 2.15 14.80
N LEU A 45 -5.25 3.33 15.41
CA LEU A 45 -6.35 3.79 16.25
C LEU A 45 -7.01 5.00 15.60
N SER A 46 -8.34 5.03 15.58
CA SER A 46 -9.09 6.01 14.78
C SER A 46 -8.93 7.47 15.21
N ASN A 47 -8.40 7.73 16.42
CA ASN A 47 -8.35 9.05 17.04
C ASN A 47 -6.94 9.41 17.57
N ASP A 48 -5.88 8.78 17.05
CA ASP A 48 -4.51 9.10 17.45
C ASP A 48 -3.51 8.73 16.37
N TYR A 49 -2.44 9.51 16.25
CA TYR A 49 -1.57 9.47 15.08
C TYR A 49 -0.11 9.36 15.47
N PRO A 50 0.64 8.36 14.96
CA PRO A 50 2.08 8.35 15.10
C PRO A 50 2.71 9.42 14.20
N ILE A 51 3.88 9.92 14.59
CA ILE A 51 4.68 10.78 13.72
C ILE A 51 5.39 9.90 12.69
N MET A 52 5.07 10.10 11.41
CA MET A 52 5.66 9.37 10.30
C MET A 52 6.86 10.12 9.70
N ILE A 53 7.96 9.40 9.47
CA ILE A 53 9.20 9.94 8.91
C ILE A 53 9.74 8.95 7.89
N ALA A 54 10.21 9.41 6.74
CA ALA A 54 10.99 8.60 5.81
C ALA A 54 12.49 8.79 6.10
N PRO A 55 13.21 7.80 6.66
CA PRO A 55 14.64 7.93 6.97
C PRO A 55 15.52 8.34 5.79
N GLY A 56 15.17 7.92 4.58
CA GLY A 56 15.87 8.32 3.35
C GLY A 56 15.65 9.78 2.95
N GLN A 57 14.52 10.38 3.36
CA GLN A 57 14.12 11.75 3.04
C GLN A 57 13.46 12.47 4.25
N PRO A 58 14.18 12.67 5.38
CA PRO A 58 13.56 13.15 6.62
C PRO A 58 13.04 14.58 6.57
N GLY A 59 13.49 15.37 5.58
CA GLY A 59 12.98 16.72 5.34
C GLY A 59 11.58 16.75 4.71
N LEU A 60 11.09 15.63 4.16
CA LEU A 60 9.77 15.54 3.54
C LEU A 60 8.74 15.07 4.57
N ARG A 61 8.16 16.02 5.30
CA ARG A 61 7.10 15.76 6.27
C ARG A 61 5.76 15.50 5.58
N VAL A 62 4.93 14.68 6.23
CA VAL A 62 3.52 14.46 5.84
C VAL A 62 2.68 15.70 6.14
N ASN A 63 2.88 16.28 7.32
CA ASN A 63 2.14 17.41 7.85
C ASN A 63 3.05 18.64 7.83
N VAL A 64 2.65 19.71 7.14
CA VAL A 64 3.50 20.89 6.90
C VAL A 64 2.94 22.13 7.58
N THR A 65 1.62 22.28 7.62
CA THR A 65 0.99 23.45 8.26
C THR A 65 0.87 23.26 9.78
N VAL A 66 0.84 24.37 10.52
CA VAL A 66 0.72 24.36 11.99
C VAL A 66 -0.53 23.63 12.46
N GLU A 67 -1.67 23.89 11.83
CA GLU A 67 -2.94 23.24 12.15
C GLU A 67 -2.88 21.71 11.95
N GLU A 68 -2.23 21.27 10.87
CA GLU A 68 -2.02 19.84 10.61
C GLU A 68 -1.12 19.20 11.65
N ILE A 69 0.01 19.84 11.99
CA ILE A 69 0.95 19.30 12.98
C ILE A 69 0.23 19.11 14.33
N ILE A 70 -0.61 20.07 14.76
CA ILE A 70 -1.36 19.97 16.02
C ILE A 70 -2.43 18.87 15.97
N ARG A 71 -3.13 18.74 14.83
CA ARG A 71 -4.22 17.78 14.69
C ARG A 71 -3.72 16.34 14.58
N TYR A 72 -2.62 16.13 13.87
CA TYR A 72 -2.03 14.82 13.58
C TYR A 72 -0.83 14.48 14.48
N SER A 73 -0.65 15.22 15.59
CA SER A 73 0.29 14.85 16.65
C SER A 73 -0.31 13.78 17.56
N PRO A 74 0.50 12.87 18.13
CA PRO A 74 0.08 12.00 19.22
C PRO A 74 -0.59 12.78 20.35
N LYS A 75 -1.77 12.33 20.78
CA LYS A 75 -2.52 12.91 21.93
C LYS A 75 -2.58 11.98 23.13
N MET A 76 -2.47 10.68 22.90
CA MET A 76 -2.57 9.66 23.94
C MET A 76 -1.26 8.87 24.04
N MET A 77 -0.97 8.42 25.25
CA MET A 77 0.22 7.64 25.57
C MET A 77 -0.17 6.46 26.44
N ASP A 78 0.33 5.30 26.06
CA ASP A 78 0.14 4.06 26.81
C ASP A 78 1.28 3.90 27.82
N VAL A 79 0.90 3.62 29.07
CA VAL A 79 1.81 3.53 30.22
C VAL A 79 1.46 2.33 31.12
N ILE A 80 2.45 1.83 31.86
CA ILE A 80 2.21 0.84 32.92
C ILE A 80 2.11 1.58 34.26
N ASN A 81 0.96 1.49 34.92
CA ASN A 81 0.77 2.03 36.25
C ASN A 81 1.29 1.02 37.29
N LEU A 82 2.44 1.30 37.91
CA LEU A 82 3.08 0.39 38.86
C LEU A 82 2.34 0.26 40.20
N LYS A 83 1.53 1.27 40.58
CA LYS A 83 0.73 1.21 41.82
C LYS A 83 -0.48 0.29 41.67
N LYS A 84 -1.15 0.34 40.52
CA LYS A 84 -2.31 -0.49 40.21
C LYS A 84 -1.94 -1.81 39.53
N ASN A 85 -0.71 -1.92 39.03
CA ASN A 85 -0.23 -3.01 38.19
C ASN A 85 -1.11 -3.24 36.94
N THR A 86 -1.48 -2.14 36.28
CA THR A 86 -2.38 -2.15 35.11
C THR A 86 -1.81 -1.34 33.95
N PHE A 87 -2.15 -1.75 32.73
CA PHE A 87 -1.96 -0.94 31.53
C PHE A 87 -3.01 0.18 31.51
N GLU A 88 -2.57 1.43 31.36
CA GLU A 88 -3.43 2.61 31.29
C GLU A 88 -3.08 3.44 30.05
N THR A 89 -4.10 4.05 29.43
CA THR A 89 -3.91 5.06 28.37
C THR A 89 -4.20 6.44 28.96
N LYS A 90 -3.23 7.35 28.86
CA LYS A 90 -3.29 8.70 29.44
C LYS A 90 -3.16 9.75 28.34
N ASN A 91 -3.79 10.91 28.56
CA ASN A 91 -3.58 12.07 27.70
C ASN A 91 -2.15 12.59 27.93
N ILE A 92 -1.44 12.91 26.85
CA ILE A 92 -0.05 13.35 26.92
C ILE A 92 0.05 14.68 27.66
N ASP A 93 -0.80 15.66 27.36
CA ASP A 93 -0.73 16.99 27.99
C ASP A 93 -0.88 16.91 29.52
N GLU A 94 -1.77 16.04 30.01
CA GLU A 94 -1.90 15.77 31.46
C GLU A 94 -0.63 15.15 32.05
N LEU A 95 -0.08 14.13 31.39
CA LEU A 95 1.08 13.40 31.88
C LEU A 95 2.34 14.29 31.90
N VAL A 96 2.48 15.13 30.88
CA VAL A 96 3.61 16.04 30.72
C VAL A 96 3.54 17.18 31.73
N ARG A 97 2.33 17.67 32.07
CA ARG A 97 2.15 18.58 33.21
C ARG A 97 2.58 17.97 34.53
N GLU A 98 2.31 16.70 34.76
CA GLU A 98 2.65 16.01 36.01
C GLU A 98 4.13 15.62 36.09
N LEU A 99 4.72 15.14 34.99
CA LEU A 99 6.01 14.44 34.98
C LEU A 99 7.01 14.97 33.94
N GLY A 100 6.69 16.03 33.20
CA GLY A 100 7.50 16.50 32.05
C GLY A 100 8.97 16.77 32.40
N HIS A 101 9.24 17.31 33.58
CA HIS A 101 10.60 17.55 34.08
C HIS A 101 11.39 16.27 34.39
N ASP A 102 10.70 15.17 34.68
CA ASP A 102 11.30 13.88 35.04
C ASP A 102 11.51 12.98 33.80
N ILE A 103 10.94 13.33 32.64
CA ILE A 103 11.06 12.56 31.41
C ILE A 103 12.36 12.95 30.69
N PRO A 104 13.35 12.05 30.57
CA PRO A 104 14.63 12.39 29.94
C PRO A 104 14.47 12.75 28.46
N GLY A 105 15.08 13.85 28.01
CA GLY A 105 15.09 14.22 26.59
C GLY A 105 13.75 14.68 26.03
N MET A 106 12.79 15.00 26.91
CA MET A 106 11.45 15.42 26.52
C MET A 106 11.46 16.67 25.61
N GLU A 107 12.41 17.58 25.82
CA GLU A 107 12.61 18.77 25.00
C GLU A 107 12.90 18.46 23.52
N LYS A 108 13.32 17.23 23.21
CA LYS A 108 13.57 16.77 21.83
C LYS A 108 12.32 16.17 21.19
N LEU A 109 11.35 15.73 22.00
CA LEU A 109 10.13 15.06 21.52
C LEU A 109 9.01 16.06 21.25
N VAL A 110 9.00 17.17 21.96
CA VAL A 110 7.89 18.14 21.93
C VAL A 110 8.31 19.47 21.32
N SER A 111 7.30 20.22 20.85
CA SER A 111 7.39 21.61 20.46
C SER A 111 6.32 22.41 21.18
N ILE A 112 6.54 23.72 21.31
CA ILE A 112 5.63 24.64 21.98
C ILE A 112 4.79 25.34 20.92
N PHE A 113 3.48 25.34 21.11
CA PHE A 113 2.54 26.14 20.33
C PHE A 113 2.25 27.45 21.07
N ASP A 114 2.54 28.59 20.43
CA ASP A 114 2.33 29.93 21.02
C ASP A 114 1.02 30.61 20.56
N GLY A 115 0.13 29.84 19.93
CA GLY A 115 -1.12 30.32 19.34
C GLY A 115 -1.02 30.69 17.85
N HIS A 116 0.18 30.95 17.32
CA HIS A 116 0.38 31.29 15.90
C HIS A 116 1.39 30.38 15.20
N SER A 117 2.40 29.92 15.92
CA SER A 117 3.50 29.14 15.39
C SER A 117 3.89 27.99 16.33
N ILE A 118 4.50 26.96 15.75
CA ILE A 118 5.11 25.87 16.49
C ILE A 118 6.61 26.14 16.51
N ARG A 119 7.17 26.23 17.72
CA ARG A 119 8.61 26.45 17.91
C ARG A 119 9.22 25.33 18.74
N LYS A 120 10.46 24.98 18.39
CA LYS A 120 11.26 24.08 19.22
C LYS A 120 11.59 24.76 20.56
N PRO A 121 11.60 24.02 21.68
CA PRO A 121 12.08 24.56 22.94
C PRO A 121 13.54 24.98 22.85
N MET A 122 13.89 26.15 23.40
CA MET A 122 15.28 26.57 23.52
C MET A 122 15.80 26.19 24.90
N GLY A 123 16.65 25.17 24.98
CA GLY A 123 17.19 24.66 26.24
C GLY A 123 16.13 24.03 27.14
N LYS A 124 16.25 24.17 28.46
CA LYS A 124 15.31 23.63 29.46
C LYS A 124 14.11 24.55 29.77
N ASN A 125 13.89 25.60 28.98
CA ASN A 125 12.83 26.59 29.21
C ASN A 125 11.47 26.12 28.65
N ILE A 126 11.00 24.95 29.07
CA ILE A 126 9.63 24.51 28.84
C ILE A 126 8.88 24.69 30.14
N ASP A 127 7.86 25.53 30.15
CA ASP A 127 6.91 25.59 31.25
C ASP A 127 5.82 24.56 30.98
N TYR A 128 6.04 23.33 31.46
CA TYR A 128 5.13 22.22 31.19
C TYR A 128 3.71 22.45 31.73
N GLU A 129 3.52 23.37 32.67
CA GLU A 129 2.20 23.71 33.24
C GLU A 129 1.42 24.71 32.39
N ARG A 130 2.12 25.64 31.73
CA ARG A 130 1.51 26.78 31.03
C ARG A 130 1.61 26.75 29.51
N ASP A 131 2.64 26.11 28.98
CA ASP A 131 2.87 26.04 27.54
C ASP A 131 1.93 24.99 26.91
N ASP A 132 1.44 25.27 25.71
CA ASP A 132 0.71 24.29 24.90
C ASP A 132 1.70 23.39 24.18
N ILE A 133 1.71 22.12 24.54
CA ILE A 133 2.72 21.15 24.11
C ILE A 133 2.18 20.32 22.95
N VAL A 134 3.02 20.16 21.93
CA VAL A 134 2.70 19.35 20.75
C VAL A 134 3.82 18.36 20.51
N VAL A 135 3.49 17.08 20.39
CA VAL A 135 4.48 16.04 20.07
C VAL A 135 4.84 16.11 18.58
N THR A 136 6.10 16.41 18.28
CA THR A 136 6.58 16.58 16.89
C THR A 136 7.84 15.80 16.58
N PHE A 137 8.63 15.43 17.60
CA PHE A 137 9.96 14.85 17.48
C PHE A 137 10.98 15.73 16.71
N ASP A 138 10.72 17.03 16.54
CA ASP A 138 11.58 17.88 15.71
C ASP A 138 13.01 17.99 16.25
N GLY A 139 13.18 18.06 17.57
CA GLY A 139 14.50 18.04 18.19
C GLY A 139 15.20 16.69 18.01
N LEU A 140 14.47 15.57 18.10
CA LEU A 140 15.03 14.24 17.83
C LEU A 140 15.48 14.11 16.37
N ILE A 141 14.72 14.65 15.43
CA ILE A 141 14.95 14.50 13.98
C ILE A 141 16.06 15.42 13.48
N GLN A 142 16.11 16.67 13.95
CA GLN A 142 17.04 17.68 13.45
C GLN A 142 18.32 17.75 14.26
N ASP A 143 18.23 17.57 15.59
CA ASP A 143 19.32 17.88 16.51
C ASP A 143 20.06 16.62 16.99
N THR A 144 19.69 15.43 16.49
CA THR A 144 20.35 14.15 16.82
C THR A 144 20.60 13.29 15.58
N ASP A 145 21.50 12.31 15.72
CA ASP A 145 21.76 11.31 14.67
C ASP A 145 20.74 10.16 14.63
N PHE A 146 19.61 10.26 15.36
CA PHE A 146 18.63 9.17 15.49
C PHE A 146 18.16 8.65 14.13
N VAL A 147 17.71 9.55 13.23
CA VAL A 147 17.20 9.14 11.92
C VAL A 147 18.28 8.47 11.07
N ARG A 148 19.51 8.99 11.11
CA ARG A 148 20.66 8.40 10.40
C ARG A 148 20.99 7.02 10.96
N ARG A 149 20.96 6.86 12.28
CA ARG A 149 21.19 5.58 12.97
C ARG A 149 20.11 4.55 12.60
N MET A 150 18.84 4.94 12.61
CA MET A 150 17.73 4.07 12.22
C MET A 150 17.82 3.64 10.75
N LYS A 151 18.15 4.57 9.85
CA LYS A 151 18.39 4.27 8.43
C LYS A 151 19.46 3.19 8.27
N PHE A 152 20.61 3.38 8.91
CA PHE A 152 21.72 2.43 8.86
C PHE A 152 21.34 1.05 9.42
N ILE A 153 20.58 1.00 10.53
CA ILE A 153 20.10 -0.26 11.11
C ILE A 153 19.20 -1.00 10.12
N LEU A 154 18.24 -0.30 9.50
CA LEU A 154 17.33 -0.93 8.53
C LEU A 154 18.07 -1.45 7.29
N GLU A 155 18.96 -0.64 6.71
CA GLU A 155 19.77 -1.03 5.55
C GLU A 155 20.65 -2.24 5.87
N LEU A 156 21.33 -2.24 7.01
CA LEU A 156 22.19 -3.33 7.44
C LEU A 156 21.40 -4.63 7.67
N LEU A 157 20.24 -4.53 8.33
CA LEU A 157 19.39 -5.69 8.60
C LEU A 157 18.82 -6.27 7.30
N GLU A 158 18.29 -5.43 6.41
CA GLU A 158 17.79 -5.87 5.08
C GLU A 158 18.91 -6.51 4.25
N GLU A 159 20.12 -5.92 4.22
CA GLU A 159 21.27 -6.47 3.49
C GLU A 159 21.68 -7.85 4.03
N LYS A 160 21.82 -8.00 5.35
CA LYS A 160 22.30 -9.26 5.96
C LYS A 160 21.26 -10.36 5.95
N LEU A 161 19.99 -10.00 5.96
CA LEU A 161 18.90 -10.95 5.95
C LEU A 161 18.47 -11.31 4.52
N GLY A 162 18.65 -10.40 3.55
CA GLY A 162 18.28 -10.61 2.14
C GLY A 162 16.77 -10.45 1.88
N PHE A 163 16.08 -9.74 2.76
CA PHE A 163 14.65 -9.45 2.66
C PHE A 163 14.30 -8.17 3.43
N PRO A 164 13.24 -7.45 3.03
CA PRO A 164 12.71 -6.32 3.81
C PRO A 164 12.41 -6.68 5.26
N VAL A 165 12.70 -5.77 6.17
CA VAL A 165 12.56 -5.98 7.62
C VAL A 165 11.66 -4.94 8.25
N ASP A 166 10.95 -5.35 9.28
CA ASP A 166 10.36 -4.42 10.23
C ASP A 166 10.97 -4.62 11.63
N VAL A 167 11.11 -3.52 12.35
CA VAL A 167 11.83 -3.44 13.62
C VAL A 167 11.00 -2.64 14.61
N GLU A 168 10.61 -3.27 15.71
CA GLU A 168 10.06 -2.58 16.88
C GLU A 168 11.20 -2.16 17.79
N PHE A 169 11.17 -0.91 18.27
CA PHE A 169 12.22 -0.35 19.11
C PHE A 169 11.64 0.55 20.19
N ALA A 170 12.43 0.75 21.26
CA ALA A 170 12.17 1.72 22.31
C ALA A 170 13.45 2.47 22.66
N SER A 171 13.31 3.64 23.27
CA SER A 171 14.42 4.44 23.77
C SER A 171 14.06 5.09 25.08
N ASP A 172 15.01 5.12 26.00
CA ASP A 172 14.92 5.85 27.26
C ASP A 172 15.36 7.33 27.11
N GLY A 173 15.64 7.78 25.88
CA GLY A 173 16.14 9.12 25.56
C GLY A 173 17.66 9.20 25.41
N ASN A 174 18.40 8.18 25.86
CA ASN A 174 19.85 8.07 25.71
C ASN A 174 20.21 6.88 24.81
N ASP A 175 19.71 5.70 25.18
CA ASP A 175 19.97 4.43 24.51
C ASP A 175 18.80 4.03 23.64
N LEU A 176 19.12 3.29 22.57
CA LEU A 176 18.14 2.72 21.64
C LEU A 176 18.15 1.21 21.81
N TYR A 177 16.98 0.65 22.09
CA TYR A 177 16.76 -0.78 22.28
C TYR A 177 15.95 -1.33 21.11
N LEU A 178 16.50 -2.31 20.40
CA LEU A 178 15.74 -3.09 19.42
C LEU A 178 14.99 -4.20 20.15
N LEU A 179 13.67 -4.20 20.05
CA LEU A 179 12.80 -5.12 20.79
C LEU A 179 12.44 -6.35 19.95
N GLN A 180 12.10 -6.12 18.68
CA GLN A 180 11.76 -7.17 17.74
C GLN A 180 12.30 -6.79 16.36
N CYS A 181 12.82 -7.77 15.64
CA CYS A 181 13.14 -7.67 14.22
C CYS A 181 12.52 -8.88 13.53
N ARG A 182 11.71 -8.64 12.51
CA ARG A 182 11.09 -9.69 11.71
C ARG A 182 11.13 -9.31 10.24
N PHE A 183 10.86 -10.30 9.39
CA PHE A 183 10.53 -10.06 8.00
C PHE A 183 9.39 -9.03 7.95
N GLN A 184 9.55 -7.99 7.14
CA GLN A 184 8.45 -7.09 6.85
C GLN A 184 7.42 -7.90 6.04
N SER A 185 6.42 -8.43 6.72
CA SER A 185 5.31 -9.08 6.06
C SER A 185 4.54 -8.00 5.30
N SER A 186 4.42 -8.13 3.99
CA SER A 186 3.39 -7.44 3.23
C SER A 186 2.07 -7.72 3.95
N SER A 187 1.41 -6.68 4.48
CA SER A 187 0.10 -6.86 5.13
C SER A 187 -0.80 -7.60 4.13
N ARG A 188 -1.62 -8.59 4.54
CA ARG A 188 -2.45 -9.35 3.58
C ARG A 188 -3.11 -8.43 2.56
N GLY A 189 -2.82 -8.65 1.28
CA GLY A 189 -3.27 -7.79 0.18
C GLY A 189 -2.42 -6.54 -0.09
N CYS A 190 -1.19 -6.43 0.44
CA CYS A 190 -0.10 -5.51 0.08
C CYS A 190 0.98 -6.21 -0.79
N GLU A 191 0.75 -7.44 -1.25
CA GLU A 191 1.70 -8.09 -2.17
C GLU A 191 1.61 -7.45 -3.56
N PRO A 192 2.73 -7.39 -4.32
CA PRO A 192 2.70 -6.97 -5.71
C PRO A 192 1.74 -7.87 -6.48
N ALA A 193 0.67 -7.27 -7.01
CA ALA A 193 -0.30 -8.02 -7.77
C ALA A 193 0.30 -8.49 -9.10
N PRO A 194 0.15 -9.77 -9.51
CA PRO A 194 0.41 -10.14 -10.89
C PRO A 194 -0.63 -9.44 -11.76
N ILE A 195 -0.17 -8.59 -12.68
CA ILE A 195 -1.04 -7.84 -13.61
C ILE A 195 -1.03 -8.57 -14.95
N PRO A 196 -2.12 -9.27 -15.32
CA PRO A 196 -2.16 -9.99 -16.58
C PRO A 196 -2.08 -9.02 -17.77
N LYS A 197 -1.26 -9.35 -18.76
CA LYS A 197 -1.04 -8.48 -19.94
C LYS A 197 -1.94 -8.82 -21.13
N ASP A 198 -2.62 -9.96 -21.06
CA ASP A 198 -3.54 -10.51 -22.05
C ASP A 198 -5.02 -10.15 -21.78
N VAL A 199 -5.29 -9.27 -20.80
CA VAL A 199 -6.66 -8.81 -20.52
C VAL A 199 -7.19 -8.01 -21.70
N SER A 200 -8.33 -8.44 -22.25
CA SER A 200 -9.05 -7.66 -23.26
C SER A 200 -9.34 -6.25 -22.74
N ARG A 201 -9.06 -5.24 -23.57
CA ARG A 201 -9.29 -3.82 -23.23
C ARG A 201 -10.71 -3.53 -22.77
N ASP A 202 -11.71 -4.28 -23.28
CA ASP A 202 -13.11 -4.10 -22.90
C ASP A 202 -13.39 -4.48 -21.44
N LYS A 203 -12.54 -5.31 -20.82
CA LYS A 203 -12.65 -5.69 -19.40
C LYS A 203 -11.91 -4.73 -18.46
N ILE A 204 -11.11 -3.80 -18.98
CA ILE A 204 -10.35 -2.85 -18.17
C ILE A 204 -11.20 -1.59 -17.99
N LEU A 205 -11.54 -1.25 -16.75
CA LEU A 205 -12.24 -0.01 -16.43
C LEU A 205 -11.29 1.17 -16.30
N PHE A 206 -10.12 0.95 -15.70
CA PHE A 206 -9.08 1.96 -15.58
C PHE A 206 -7.70 1.32 -15.44
N SER A 207 -6.64 2.03 -15.84
CA SER A 207 -5.25 1.73 -15.48
C SER A 207 -4.56 2.96 -14.90
N ALA A 208 -3.55 2.76 -14.05
CA ALA A 208 -2.74 3.83 -13.49
C ALA A 208 -1.28 3.40 -13.48
N ASN A 209 -0.38 4.36 -13.63
CA ASN A 209 1.05 4.12 -13.85
C ASN A 209 1.95 5.04 -13.02
N ARG A 210 1.42 5.59 -11.92
CA ARG A 210 2.13 6.55 -11.07
C ARG A 210 1.85 6.35 -9.60
N TYR A 211 2.91 6.33 -8.81
CA TYR A 211 2.84 6.31 -7.34
C TYR A 211 1.99 5.15 -6.82
N ILE A 212 2.12 3.99 -7.48
CA ILE A 212 1.32 2.82 -7.16
C ILE A 212 1.86 2.19 -5.87
N SER A 213 0.96 1.84 -4.95
CA SER A 213 1.27 0.98 -3.81
C SER A 213 0.90 -0.46 -4.15
N ASN A 214 1.59 -1.44 -3.58
CA ASN A 214 1.22 -2.84 -3.79
C ASN A 214 -0.17 -3.16 -3.20
N GLY A 215 -0.92 -3.99 -3.90
CA GLY A 215 -2.07 -4.67 -3.32
C GLY A 215 -3.06 -5.29 -4.28
N ILE A 216 -3.90 -6.16 -3.72
CA ILE A 216 -4.99 -6.81 -4.43
C ILE A 216 -6.29 -6.52 -3.68
N VAL A 217 -7.25 -5.92 -4.39
CA VAL A 217 -8.58 -5.63 -3.85
C VAL A 217 -9.61 -6.47 -4.62
N PRO A 218 -10.05 -7.61 -4.06
CA PRO A 218 -10.98 -8.51 -4.73
C PRO A 218 -12.44 -8.08 -4.55
N ASP A 219 -13.26 -8.48 -5.52
CA ASP A 219 -14.73 -8.50 -5.44
C ASP A 219 -15.40 -7.19 -4.99
N ILE A 220 -15.07 -6.09 -5.67
CA ILE A 220 -15.78 -4.82 -5.52
C ILE A 220 -17.12 -4.91 -6.25
N SER A 221 -18.21 -4.76 -5.49
CA SER A 221 -19.57 -4.79 -6.01
C SER A 221 -20.11 -3.41 -6.36
N HIS A 222 -19.62 -2.35 -5.72
CA HIS A 222 -20.13 -1.00 -5.95
C HIS A 222 -19.02 0.00 -6.27
N ILE A 223 -19.31 0.93 -7.18
CA ILE A 223 -18.45 2.08 -7.46
C ILE A 223 -19.27 3.34 -7.17
N VAL A 224 -18.79 4.17 -6.25
CA VAL A 224 -19.30 5.53 -6.08
C VAL A 224 -18.41 6.44 -6.92
N TYR A 225 -18.94 6.88 -8.05
CA TYR A 225 -18.23 7.71 -9.03
C TYR A 225 -18.78 9.14 -8.97
N VAL A 226 -17.94 10.08 -8.55
CA VAL A 226 -18.20 11.52 -8.67
C VAL A 226 -17.59 11.98 -9.99
N ASP A 227 -18.43 12.36 -10.94
CA ASP A 227 -18.00 12.82 -12.26
C ASP A 227 -17.16 14.10 -12.16
N PRO A 228 -15.88 14.09 -12.60
CA PRO A 228 -15.02 15.27 -12.55
C PRO A 228 -15.58 16.47 -13.33
N GLU A 229 -16.17 16.23 -14.50
CA GLU A 229 -16.71 17.31 -15.35
C GLU A 229 -18.00 17.87 -14.75
N GLY A 230 -18.91 16.99 -14.32
CA GLY A 230 -20.12 17.39 -13.60
C GLY A 230 -19.82 18.18 -12.33
N TYR A 231 -18.80 17.78 -11.55
CA TYR A 231 -18.42 18.44 -10.31
C TYR A 231 -17.81 19.84 -10.51
N ASP A 232 -16.94 20.01 -11.50
CA ASP A 232 -16.30 21.31 -11.82
C ASP A 232 -17.34 22.36 -12.28
N ASN A 233 -18.38 21.91 -12.98
CA ASN A 233 -19.48 22.75 -13.45
C ASN A 233 -20.42 23.22 -12.32
N ILE A 234 -20.29 22.72 -11.10
CA ILE A 234 -21.09 23.18 -9.97
C ILE A 234 -20.59 24.57 -9.55
N SER A 235 -21.46 25.57 -9.71
CA SER A 235 -21.21 26.93 -9.20
C SER A 235 -21.65 27.10 -7.74
N ASP A 236 -22.66 26.34 -7.32
CA ASP A 236 -23.26 26.47 -5.99
C ASP A 236 -22.48 25.72 -4.90
N HIS A 237 -22.09 26.46 -3.87
CA HIS A 237 -21.35 25.92 -2.73
C HIS A 237 -22.16 24.90 -1.93
N SER A 238 -23.49 25.08 -1.82
CA SER A 238 -24.33 24.17 -1.05
C SER A 238 -24.42 22.78 -1.69
N THR A 239 -24.48 22.74 -3.02
CA THR A 239 -24.47 21.52 -3.82
C THR A 239 -23.13 20.78 -3.68
N LEU A 240 -22.00 21.49 -3.70
CA LEU A 240 -20.68 20.90 -3.46
C LEU A 240 -20.58 20.24 -2.07
N LEU A 241 -21.14 20.87 -1.04
CA LEU A 241 -21.22 20.29 0.31
C LEU A 241 -22.14 19.05 0.35
N ASN A 242 -23.24 19.07 -0.39
CA ASN A 242 -24.16 17.94 -0.48
C ASN A 242 -23.52 16.73 -1.15
N VAL A 243 -22.61 16.90 -2.11
CA VAL A 243 -21.81 15.78 -2.67
C VAL A 243 -21.03 15.07 -1.58
N GLY A 244 -20.29 15.81 -0.74
CA GLY A 244 -19.55 15.24 0.38
C GLY A 244 -20.46 14.51 1.39
N ARG A 245 -21.62 15.10 1.72
CA ARG A 245 -22.63 14.49 2.60
C ARG A 245 -23.23 13.21 2.01
N ALA A 246 -23.50 13.20 0.71
CA ALA A 246 -24.00 12.01 0.00
C ALA A 246 -22.97 10.89 0.08
N VAL A 247 -21.69 11.17 -0.19
CA VAL A 247 -20.61 10.20 -0.05
C VAL A 247 -20.53 9.66 1.38
N GLY A 248 -20.59 10.52 2.40
CA GLY A 248 -20.58 10.10 3.81
C GLY A 248 -21.77 9.20 4.19
N LYS A 249 -22.96 9.45 3.63
CA LYS A 249 -24.12 8.56 3.80
C LYS A 249 -23.93 7.23 3.08
N LEU A 250 -23.43 7.24 1.83
CA LEU A 250 -23.15 6.02 1.06
C LEU A 250 -22.11 5.14 1.75
N ASN A 251 -21.06 5.74 2.34
CA ASN A 251 -20.06 5.01 3.10
C ASN A 251 -20.63 4.23 4.29
N LYS A 252 -21.75 4.68 4.87
CA LYS A 252 -22.45 3.98 5.96
C LYS A 252 -23.42 2.91 5.47
N LEU A 253 -23.99 3.09 4.27
CA LEU A 253 -25.01 2.21 3.71
C LEU A 253 -24.41 1.04 2.91
N LEU A 254 -23.32 1.29 2.18
CA LEU A 254 -22.71 0.30 1.30
C LEU A 254 -21.93 -0.77 2.10
N PRO A 255 -21.81 -2.00 1.57
CA PRO A 255 -21.14 -3.08 2.29
C PRO A 255 -19.66 -2.76 2.50
N LYS A 256 -19.20 -2.86 3.75
CA LYS A 256 -17.84 -2.53 4.16
C LYS A 256 -16.79 -3.27 3.30
N ARG A 257 -15.83 -2.52 2.76
CA ARG A 257 -14.74 -3.01 1.88
C ARG A 257 -15.19 -3.75 0.61
N LYS A 258 -16.41 -3.47 0.14
CA LYS A 258 -16.93 -3.98 -1.15
C LYS A 258 -17.29 -2.86 -2.12
N PHE A 259 -16.90 -1.63 -1.81
CA PHE A 259 -17.08 -0.50 -2.70
C PHE A 259 -15.79 0.33 -2.80
N ILE A 260 -15.67 1.08 -3.90
CA ILE A 260 -14.63 2.08 -4.08
C ILE A 260 -15.24 3.45 -4.26
N LEU A 261 -14.50 4.48 -3.85
CA LEU A 261 -14.82 5.87 -4.09
C LEU A 261 -13.91 6.36 -5.21
N MET A 262 -14.48 6.99 -6.23
CA MET A 262 -13.75 7.56 -7.35
C MET A 262 -14.23 8.99 -7.57
N GLY A 263 -13.34 9.98 -7.70
CA GLY A 263 -13.79 11.35 -7.97
C GLY A 263 -12.69 12.35 -8.23
N PRO A 264 -13.05 13.62 -8.49
CA PRO A 264 -12.10 14.64 -8.93
C PRO A 264 -11.14 15.07 -7.83
N GLY A 265 -9.88 15.26 -8.24
CA GLY A 265 -8.86 15.97 -7.48
C GLY A 265 -8.69 15.49 -6.04
N ARG A 266 -8.43 16.43 -5.13
CA ARG A 266 -8.05 16.15 -3.74
C ARG A 266 -9.26 16.02 -2.82
N TRP A 267 -9.46 14.82 -2.28
CA TRP A 267 -10.45 14.55 -1.26
C TRP A 267 -9.97 15.01 0.13
N GLY A 268 -10.89 15.47 0.96
CA GLY A 268 -10.55 15.92 2.32
C GLY A 268 -9.97 17.33 2.44
N SER A 269 -9.95 18.10 1.34
CA SER A 269 -9.60 19.52 1.38
C SER A 269 -10.55 20.32 2.26
N LEU A 270 -10.00 21.02 3.28
CA LEU A 270 -10.75 21.94 4.15
C LEU A 270 -10.92 23.34 3.54
N GLY A 271 -10.09 23.69 2.55
CA GLY A 271 -10.07 24.97 1.86
C GLY A 271 -10.92 24.97 0.59
N ASP A 272 -10.27 24.80 -0.57
CA ASP A 272 -10.91 24.93 -1.87
C ASP A 272 -11.67 23.66 -2.29
N ILE A 273 -12.97 23.63 -2.01
CA ILE A 273 -13.87 22.52 -2.33
C ILE A 273 -13.98 22.30 -3.85
N LYS A 274 -13.58 23.26 -4.71
CA LYS A 274 -13.55 23.02 -6.15
C LYS A 274 -12.39 22.13 -6.60
N LEU A 275 -11.33 22.02 -5.78
CA LEU A 275 -10.18 21.18 -6.10
C LEU A 275 -10.40 19.70 -5.75
N GLY A 276 -11.52 19.35 -5.12
CA GLY A 276 -11.94 17.97 -4.89
C GLY A 276 -12.99 17.83 -3.79
N VAL A 277 -13.41 16.59 -3.51
CA VAL A 277 -14.59 16.37 -2.68
C VAL A 277 -14.30 16.61 -1.19
N ARG A 278 -15.04 17.54 -0.57
CA ARG A 278 -14.96 17.78 0.88
C ARG A 278 -15.57 16.62 1.65
N VAL A 279 -14.71 15.82 2.26
CA VAL A 279 -15.07 14.71 3.14
C VAL A 279 -14.18 14.70 4.38
N THR A 280 -14.64 14.06 5.44
CA THR A 280 -13.79 13.70 6.58
C THR A 280 -13.49 12.20 6.55
N TYR A 281 -12.56 11.76 7.39
CA TYR A 281 -12.30 10.34 7.59
C TYR A 281 -13.58 9.51 7.85
N ALA A 282 -14.48 10.02 8.69
CA ALA A 282 -15.73 9.35 9.04
C ALA A 282 -16.66 9.14 7.84
N ASP A 283 -16.46 9.91 6.77
CA ASP A 283 -17.25 9.83 5.55
C ASP A 283 -16.71 8.80 4.55
N ILE A 284 -15.51 8.22 4.78
CA ILE A 284 -14.88 7.30 3.81
C ILE A 284 -14.29 6.01 4.43
N ASN A 285 -14.33 5.85 5.75
CA ASN A 285 -13.65 4.77 6.48
C ASN A 285 -14.03 3.31 6.09
N ASN A 286 -15.14 3.09 5.39
CA ASN A 286 -15.59 1.76 4.95
C ASN A 286 -15.21 1.44 3.49
N THR A 287 -14.70 2.40 2.71
CA THR A 287 -14.29 2.15 1.31
C THR A 287 -13.08 1.21 1.24
N ALA A 288 -12.99 0.42 0.18
CA ALA A 288 -11.82 -0.41 -0.08
C ALA A 288 -10.68 0.40 -0.71
N VAL A 289 -11.03 1.25 -1.68
CA VAL A 289 -10.10 2.09 -2.44
C VAL A 289 -10.68 3.49 -2.57
N LEU A 290 -9.82 4.49 -2.43
CA LEU A 290 -10.07 5.85 -2.87
C LEU A 290 -9.25 6.12 -4.12
N VAL A 291 -9.94 6.37 -5.23
CA VAL A 291 -9.33 6.72 -6.52
C VAL A 291 -9.53 8.21 -6.77
N GLU A 292 -8.44 8.95 -6.85
CA GLU A 292 -8.48 10.37 -7.16
C GLU A 292 -8.14 10.61 -8.61
N ILE A 293 -9.04 11.27 -9.33
CA ILE A 293 -8.98 11.46 -10.76
C ILE A 293 -8.47 12.88 -11.04
N ALA A 294 -7.23 12.98 -11.52
CA ALA A 294 -6.63 14.22 -11.96
C ALA A 294 -6.74 14.35 -13.49
N ARG A 295 -7.77 15.07 -13.95
CA ARG A 295 -7.88 15.46 -15.36
C ARG A 295 -7.13 16.75 -15.66
N LYS A 296 -6.37 16.80 -16.74
CA LYS A 296 -5.68 18.01 -17.23
C LYS A 296 -6.70 19.05 -17.68
N LYS A 297 -6.58 20.27 -17.13
CA LYS A 297 -7.32 21.45 -17.56
C LYS A 297 -6.33 22.47 -18.11
N GLY A 298 -6.22 22.55 -19.44
CA GLY A 298 -5.17 23.34 -20.09
C GLY A 298 -3.77 22.83 -19.69
N ASN A 299 -2.97 23.69 -19.06
CA ASN A 299 -1.65 23.30 -18.52
C ASN A 299 -1.69 22.90 -17.02
N TYR A 300 -2.87 22.88 -16.39
CA TYR A 300 -3.02 22.58 -14.96
C TYR A 300 -3.48 21.15 -14.73
N VAL A 301 -2.79 20.41 -13.87
CA VAL A 301 -3.21 19.10 -13.34
C VAL A 301 -3.62 19.33 -11.89
N PRO A 302 -4.84 18.91 -11.47
CA PRO A 302 -5.27 19.03 -10.09
C PRO A 302 -4.28 18.38 -9.13
N ASP A 303 -3.99 19.07 -8.02
CA ASP A 303 -3.25 18.47 -6.91
C ASP A 303 -4.10 17.34 -6.29
N LEU A 304 -3.43 16.27 -5.91
CA LEU A 304 -4.06 15.11 -5.27
C LEU A 304 -3.79 15.11 -3.76
N SER A 305 -4.48 14.25 -3.00
CA SER A 305 -4.30 14.05 -1.55
C SER A 305 -2.93 13.48 -1.18
N PHE A 306 -2.13 13.13 -2.18
CA PHE A 306 -0.74 12.75 -2.04
C PHE A 306 0.06 13.84 -1.31
N GLY A 307 0.69 13.47 -0.18
CA GLY A 307 1.48 14.44 0.61
C GLY A 307 0.67 15.31 1.55
N THR A 308 -0.53 14.87 1.89
CA THR A 308 -1.46 15.63 2.72
C THR A 308 -1.85 14.84 3.96
N HIS A 309 -2.32 15.52 5.00
CA HIS A 309 -2.79 14.87 6.22
C HIS A 309 -3.89 13.82 5.98
N PHE A 310 -4.70 14.02 4.95
CA PHE A 310 -5.75 13.09 4.55
C PHE A 310 -5.15 11.76 4.08
N PHE A 311 -3.94 11.75 3.54
CA PHE A 311 -3.22 10.51 3.23
C PHE A 311 -2.93 9.69 4.49
N GLN A 312 -2.52 10.34 5.59
CA GLN A 312 -2.30 9.63 6.86
C GLN A 312 -3.60 8.98 7.36
N ASP A 313 -4.74 9.66 7.24
CA ASP A 313 -6.06 9.10 7.54
C ASP A 313 -6.38 7.84 6.71
N LEU A 314 -6.04 7.83 5.41
CA LEU A 314 -6.20 6.65 4.54
C LEU A 314 -5.31 5.48 4.97
N VAL A 315 -4.05 5.77 5.28
CA VAL A 315 -3.07 4.78 5.76
C VAL A 315 -3.56 4.13 7.06
N GLU A 316 -3.98 4.94 8.04
CA GLU A 316 -4.48 4.43 9.32
C GLU A 316 -5.78 3.62 9.16
N ALA A 317 -6.68 4.01 8.24
CA ALA A 317 -7.84 3.18 7.92
C ALA A 317 -7.52 1.92 7.09
N GLY A 318 -6.32 1.79 6.52
CA GLY A 318 -6.04 0.74 5.54
C GLY A 318 -6.92 0.86 4.28
N ILE A 319 -7.28 2.08 3.89
CA ILE A 319 -7.89 2.36 2.59
C ILE A 319 -6.78 2.44 1.56
N ARG A 320 -6.93 1.74 0.43
CA ARG A 320 -5.97 1.86 -0.66
C ARG A 320 -6.17 3.20 -1.36
N TYR A 321 -5.06 3.87 -1.61
CA TYR A 321 -5.06 5.13 -2.33
C TYR A 321 -4.55 4.89 -3.75
N LEU A 322 -5.26 5.40 -4.76
CA LEU A 322 -4.89 5.25 -6.16
C LEU A 322 -5.04 6.58 -6.90
N PRO A 323 -3.95 7.26 -7.25
CA PRO A 323 -4.02 8.42 -8.14
C PRO A 323 -4.20 7.95 -9.58
N LEU A 324 -5.18 8.53 -10.27
CA LEU A 324 -5.52 8.22 -11.66
C LEU A 324 -5.35 9.46 -12.52
N TYR A 325 -4.60 9.32 -13.62
CA TYR A 325 -4.35 10.40 -14.59
C TYR A 325 -4.88 9.96 -15.97
N PRO A 326 -6.18 10.16 -16.26
CA PRO A 326 -6.80 9.67 -17.49
C PRO A 326 -6.21 10.25 -18.77
N ASP A 327 -5.65 11.47 -18.71
CA ASP A 327 -5.11 12.21 -19.86
C ASP A 327 -3.62 11.95 -20.13
N GLU A 328 -3.09 10.84 -19.61
CA GLU A 328 -1.72 10.40 -19.88
C GLU A 328 -1.70 9.30 -20.93
N ASP A 329 -0.66 9.31 -21.75
CA ASP A 329 -0.43 8.28 -22.76
C ASP A 329 -0.31 6.91 -22.08
N ASN A 330 -0.87 5.88 -22.70
CA ASN A 330 -0.98 4.51 -22.17
C ASN A 330 -1.86 4.32 -20.91
N THR A 331 -2.58 5.34 -20.45
CA THR A 331 -3.63 5.15 -19.44
C THR A 331 -4.96 4.80 -20.11
N ILE A 332 -5.61 3.75 -19.62
CA ILE A 332 -6.96 3.36 -20.02
C ILE A 332 -7.91 3.95 -19.00
N PHE A 333 -8.96 4.62 -19.47
CA PHE A 333 -10.09 5.03 -18.64
C PHE A 333 -11.38 4.82 -19.44
N ASN A 334 -12.20 3.86 -19.02
CA ASN A 334 -13.41 3.48 -19.73
C ASN A 334 -14.54 4.45 -19.44
N GLU A 335 -14.45 5.67 -20.00
CA GLU A 335 -15.48 6.70 -19.85
C GLU A 335 -16.87 6.20 -20.25
N ARG A 336 -16.95 5.35 -21.28
CA ARG A 336 -18.21 4.81 -21.78
C ARG A 336 -18.91 4.00 -20.70
N PHE A 337 -18.18 3.20 -19.92
CA PHE A 337 -18.73 2.46 -18.78
C PHE A 337 -19.27 3.43 -17.71
N PHE A 338 -18.44 4.36 -17.21
CA PHE A 338 -18.86 5.28 -16.14
C PHE A 338 -20.00 6.21 -16.56
N LYS A 339 -20.03 6.66 -17.82
CA LYS A 339 -21.09 7.53 -18.35
C LYS A 339 -22.41 6.80 -18.62
N ASN A 340 -22.39 5.53 -19.03
CA ASN A 340 -23.61 4.79 -19.40
C ASN A 340 -24.11 3.80 -18.33
N ALA A 341 -23.31 3.50 -17.31
CA ALA A 341 -23.74 2.63 -16.21
C ALA A 341 -24.98 3.22 -15.50
N GLU A 342 -25.87 2.31 -15.09
CA GLU A 342 -27.07 2.65 -14.34
C GLU A 342 -26.71 3.30 -13.01
N ASN A 343 -27.37 4.42 -12.70
CA ASN A 343 -27.15 5.13 -11.44
C ASN A 343 -28.23 4.73 -10.43
N ILE A 344 -27.85 3.92 -9.43
CA ILE A 344 -28.77 3.50 -8.35
C ILE A 344 -28.81 4.47 -7.17
N LEU A 345 -28.15 5.64 -7.27
CA LEU A 345 -28.21 6.68 -6.24
C LEU A 345 -29.65 7.06 -5.85
N PRO A 346 -30.61 7.30 -6.78
CA PRO A 346 -31.98 7.67 -6.41
C PRO A 346 -32.71 6.60 -5.60
N GLU A 347 -32.34 5.32 -5.79
CA GLU A 347 -32.95 4.20 -5.07
C GLU A 347 -32.39 4.09 -3.64
N ILE A 348 -31.08 4.28 -3.46
CA ILE A 348 -30.40 4.15 -2.16
C ILE A 348 -30.53 5.41 -1.31
N LEU A 349 -30.44 6.59 -1.94
CA LEU A 349 -30.51 7.90 -1.29
C LEU A 349 -31.48 8.83 -2.05
N PRO A 350 -32.80 8.65 -1.89
CA PRO A 350 -33.82 9.46 -2.56
C PRO A 350 -33.66 10.97 -2.29
N ASP A 351 -33.26 11.34 -1.07
CA ASP A 351 -33.02 12.73 -0.65
C ASP A 351 -31.90 13.44 -1.44
N PHE A 352 -31.07 12.70 -2.19
CA PHE A 352 -29.95 13.24 -2.98
C PHE A 352 -30.10 12.99 -4.48
N THR A 353 -31.32 12.72 -4.95
CA THR A 353 -31.62 12.47 -6.38
C THR A 353 -31.18 13.62 -7.28
N GLU A 354 -31.23 14.86 -6.79
CA GLU A 354 -30.70 16.04 -7.48
C GLU A 354 -29.22 15.94 -7.86
N LEU A 355 -28.44 15.15 -7.12
CA LEU A 355 -27.01 14.92 -7.40
C LEU A 355 -26.76 13.84 -8.45
N SER A 356 -27.78 13.15 -8.98
CA SER A 356 -27.59 12.04 -9.93
C SER A 356 -26.88 12.41 -11.24
N GLY A 357 -26.82 13.70 -11.58
CA GLY A 357 -26.02 14.21 -12.70
C GLY A 357 -24.51 14.25 -12.42
N VAL A 358 -24.10 14.19 -11.16
CA VAL A 358 -22.69 14.33 -10.73
C VAL A 358 -22.23 13.11 -9.94
N VAL A 359 -23.04 12.59 -9.03
CA VAL A 359 -22.74 11.41 -8.22
C VAL A 359 -23.48 10.20 -8.80
N LYS A 360 -22.72 9.17 -9.14
CA LYS A 360 -23.24 7.88 -9.55
C LYS A 360 -22.87 6.80 -8.56
N VAL A 361 -23.86 5.98 -8.20
CA VAL A 361 -23.63 4.71 -7.53
C VAL A 361 -23.88 3.63 -8.56
N ILE A 362 -22.84 2.88 -8.89
CA ILE A 362 -22.88 1.82 -9.90
C ILE A 362 -22.82 0.48 -9.18
N ASP A 363 -23.86 -0.33 -9.32
CA ASP A 363 -23.81 -1.76 -9.02
C ASP A 363 -23.11 -2.47 -10.17
N VAL A 364 -21.88 -2.92 -9.91
CA VAL A 364 -21.01 -3.54 -10.91
C VAL A 364 -21.61 -4.86 -11.40
N PRO A 365 -22.02 -5.81 -10.53
CA PRO A 365 -22.73 -7.03 -10.97
C PRO A 365 -23.92 -6.76 -11.87
N LYS A 366 -24.82 -5.82 -11.49
CA LYS A 366 -26.00 -5.48 -12.30
C LYS A 366 -25.62 -4.90 -13.67
N SER A 367 -24.57 -4.08 -13.71
CA SER A 367 -24.10 -3.41 -14.94
C SER A 367 -23.24 -4.30 -15.86
N THR A 368 -22.76 -5.44 -15.38
CA THR A 368 -21.75 -6.26 -16.06
C THR A 368 -22.11 -7.75 -16.12
N ASN A 369 -23.41 -8.08 -16.02
CA ASN A 369 -23.92 -9.45 -16.07
C ASN A 369 -23.28 -10.39 -15.02
N GLY A 370 -23.14 -9.91 -13.78
CA GLY A 370 -22.67 -10.70 -12.63
C GLY A 370 -21.16 -10.65 -12.38
N GLN A 371 -20.39 -9.89 -13.17
CA GLN A 371 -18.98 -9.65 -12.89
C GLN A 371 -18.78 -8.67 -11.72
N VAL A 372 -17.58 -8.69 -11.15
CA VAL A 372 -17.15 -7.76 -10.10
C VAL A 372 -15.90 -7.02 -10.54
N LEU A 373 -15.67 -5.86 -9.94
CA LEU A 373 -14.42 -5.14 -10.15
C LEU A 373 -13.33 -5.70 -9.23
N ARG A 374 -12.17 -5.98 -9.80
CA ARG A 374 -10.94 -6.32 -9.08
C ARG A 374 -9.90 -5.24 -9.36
N VAL A 375 -9.30 -4.71 -8.31
CA VAL A 375 -8.19 -3.74 -8.45
C VAL A 375 -6.89 -4.45 -8.12
N LEU A 376 -6.00 -4.50 -9.10
CA LEU A 376 -4.66 -5.08 -9.00
C LEU A 376 -3.66 -3.93 -8.99
N MET A 377 -2.77 -3.87 -8.01
CA MET A 377 -1.79 -2.81 -7.85
C MET A 377 -0.41 -3.42 -7.60
N ASN A 378 0.57 -2.99 -8.38
CA ASN A 378 1.94 -3.46 -8.33
C ASN A 378 2.90 -2.27 -8.37
N ALA A 379 3.53 -1.99 -7.24
CA ALA A 379 4.48 -0.90 -7.06
C ALA A 379 5.82 -1.16 -7.76
N ASP A 380 6.22 -2.43 -7.91
CA ASP A 380 7.48 -2.80 -8.58
C ASP A 380 7.42 -2.51 -10.08
N LEU A 381 6.24 -2.72 -10.67
CA LEU A 381 5.92 -2.33 -12.04
C LEU A 381 5.46 -0.86 -12.16
N ASP A 382 5.21 -0.19 -11.04
CA ASP A 382 4.47 1.07 -10.91
C ASP A 382 3.15 1.07 -11.71
N GLU A 383 2.45 -0.06 -11.74
CA GLU A 383 1.21 -0.26 -12.51
C GLU A 383 0.05 -0.69 -11.62
N ALA A 384 -1.15 -0.17 -11.91
CA ALA A 384 -2.40 -0.68 -11.35
C ALA A 384 -3.48 -0.79 -12.43
N VAL A 385 -4.36 -1.78 -12.31
CA VAL A 385 -5.48 -2.00 -13.22
C VAL A 385 -6.76 -2.35 -12.46
N GLY A 386 -7.87 -1.74 -12.86
CA GLY A 386 -9.22 -2.12 -12.45
C GLY A 386 -9.84 -2.99 -13.54
N ILE A 387 -10.02 -4.28 -13.28
CA ILE A 387 -10.53 -5.25 -14.25
C ILE A 387 -11.88 -5.82 -13.83
N LEU A 388 -12.76 -6.07 -14.80
CA LEU A 388 -13.97 -6.85 -14.62
C LEU A 388 -13.65 -8.34 -14.71
N SER A 389 -13.92 -9.06 -13.61
CA SER A 389 -13.72 -10.50 -13.52
C SER A 389 -14.94 -11.19 -12.94
N GLU A 390 -15.04 -12.50 -13.12
CA GLU A 390 -16.02 -13.28 -12.36
C GLU A 390 -15.74 -13.15 -10.85
N PRO A 391 -16.79 -13.16 -10.00
CA PRO A 391 -16.61 -13.20 -8.55
C PRO A 391 -15.81 -14.44 -8.18
N LEU A 392 -14.92 -14.33 -7.20
CA LEU A 392 -14.34 -15.51 -6.59
C LEU A 392 -15.47 -16.28 -5.89
N SER A 393 -16.03 -17.29 -6.56
CA SER A 393 -16.94 -18.26 -5.94
C SER A 393 -16.29 -18.74 -4.64
N GLY A 394 -17.05 -18.81 -3.54
CA GLY A 394 -16.61 -19.04 -2.16
C GLY A 394 -15.87 -20.35 -1.84
N VAL A 395 -15.02 -20.82 -2.75
CA VAL A 395 -13.79 -21.51 -2.43
C VAL A 395 -13.04 -20.57 -1.49
N GLU A 396 -12.92 -20.94 -0.21
CA GLU A 396 -11.87 -20.42 0.65
C GLU A 396 -10.66 -20.23 -0.24
N VAL A 397 -10.14 -19.01 -0.38
CA VAL A 397 -8.84 -18.80 -1.01
C VAL A 397 -7.99 -19.90 -0.43
N ALA A 398 -7.69 -20.94 -1.22
CA ALA A 398 -6.85 -22.03 -0.79
C ALA A 398 -5.65 -21.27 -0.30
N ARG A 399 -5.47 -21.30 1.04
CA ARG A 399 -4.53 -20.43 1.73
C ARG A 399 -3.31 -20.43 0.82
N PRO A 400 -2.88 -19.29 0.24
CA PRO A 400 -1.54 -19.28 -0.27
C PRO A 400 -0.77 -19.61 0.99
N VAL A 401 -0.30 -20.86 1.08
CA VAL A 401 0.75 -21.22 2.00
C VAL A 401 1.72 -20.10 1.79
N SER A 402 1.99 -19.35 2.86
CA SER A 402 2.92 -18.23 2.83
C SER A 402 4.27 -18.82 2.47
N HIS A 403 4.47 -19.06 1.18
CA HIS A 403 5.77 -19.21 0.60
C HIS A 403 6.28 -17.79 0.66
N TYR A 404 7.09 -17.57 1.70
CA TYR A 404 8.05 -16.49 1.73
C TYR A 404 8.65 -16.40 0.34
N ARG A 405 8.22 -15.41 -0.46
CA ARG A 405 8.89 -15.12 -1.72
C ARG A 405 10.29 -14.67 -1.32
N THR A 406 11.26 -15.55 -1.50
CA THR A 406 12.65 -15.15 -1.38
C THR A 406 12.94 -14.16 -2.51
N GLN A 407 13.89 -13.26 -2.34
CA GLN A 407 14.32 -12.33 -3.38
C GLN A 407 14.82 -13.07 -4.65
N GLU A 408 15.15 -14.36 -4.55
CA GLU A 408 15.40 -15.27 -5.67
C GLU A 408 14.14 -15.55 -6.53
N GLU A 409 12.92 -15.39 -6.00
CA GLU A 409 11.68 -15.58 -6.74
C GLU A 409 11.27 -14.37 -7.60
N ASP A 410 11.75 -13.16 -7.31
CA ASP A 410 11.60 -12.04 -8.26
C ASP A 410 12.64 -12.09 -9.38
N ASN A 411 13.63 -12.97 -9.25
CA ASN A 411 14.66 -13.17 -10.24
C ASN A 411 14.24 -14.24 -11.28
N HIS A 412 13.66 -13.78 -12.39
CA HIS A 412 13.04 -14.63 -13.43
C HIS A 412 13.94 -15.76 -13.94
N TRP A 413 15.26 -15.54 -14.06
CA TRP A 413 16.20 -16.59 -14.47
C TRP A 413 16.48 -17.60 -13.36
N ALA A 414 16.58 -17.16 -12.11
CA ALA A 414 16.88 -18.04 -10.97
C ALA A 414 15.71 -19.00 -10.73
N TRP A 415 14.48 -18.52 -10.84
CA TRP A 415 13.31 -19.39 -10.79
C TRP A 415 13.28 -20.40 -11.93
N ARG A 416 13.51 -19.97 -13.17
CA ARG A 416 13.56 -20.87 -14.34
C ARG A 416 14.63 -21.95 -14.17
N LEU A 417 15.82 -21.57 -13.68
CA LEU A 417 16.90 -22.51 -13.38
C LEU A 417 16.47 -23.53 -12.31
N LYS A 418 15.86 -23.07 -11.21
CA LYS A 418 15.34 -23.93 -10.15
C LYS A 418 14.26 -24.90 -10.65
N MET A 419 13.39 -24.46 -11.58
CA MET A 419 12.39 -25.34 -12.19
C MET A 419 13.04 -26.38 -13.11
N ALA A 420 14.05 -25.99 -13.88
CA ALA A 420 14.82 -26.93 -14.70
C ALA A 420 15.55 -27.98 -13.83
N GLU A 421 16.14 -27.57 -12.71
CA GLU A 421 16.73 -28.47 -11.72
C GLU A 421 15.68 -29.42 -11.13
N HIS A 422 14.47 -28.91 -10.83
CA HIS A 422 13.39 -29.72 -10.31
C HIS A 422 12.90 -30.76 -11.32
N ILE A 423 12.76 -30.39 -12.60
CA ILE A 423 12.48 -31.34 -13.68
C ILE A 423 13.56 -32.41 -13.73
N ALA A 424 14.85 -32.02 -13.69
CA ALA A 424 15.96 -32.96 -13.73
C ALA A 424 15.98 -33.92 -12.52
N LEU A 425 15.57 -33.46 -11.32
CA LEU A 425 15.45 -34.28 -10.12
C LEU A 425 14.28 -35.27 -10.16
N GLN A 426 13.16 -34.89 -10.78
CA GLN A 426 11.96 -35.74 -10.88
C GLN A 426 12.01 -36.72 -12.06
N LEU A 427 12.88 -36.48 -13.05
CA LEU A 427 13.01 -37.33 -14.23
C LEU A 427 13.67 -38.66 -13.86
N ASP A 428 13.04 -39.79 -14.24
CA ASP A 428 13.66 -41.12 -14.17
C ASP A 428 14.48 -41.38 -15.44
N PRO A 429 15.83 -41.38 -15.36
CA PRO A 429 16.68 -41.47 -16.55
C PRO A 429 16.57 -42.83 -17.25
N LYS A 430 16.28 -43.91 -16.51
CA LYS A 430 16.15 -45.25 -17.07
C LYS A 430 14.83 -45.42 -17.79
N ARG A 431 13.75 -44.90 -17.20
CA ARG A 431 12.42 -44.93 -17.82
C ARG A 431 12.42 -44.19 -19.15
N PHE A 432 13.00 -42.99 -19.18
CA PHE A 432 12.93 -42.10 -20.34
C PHE A 432 14.15 -42.18 -21.27
N GLY A 433 15.14 -43.03 -21.01
CA GLY A 433 16.31 -43.17 -21.88
C GLY A 433 17.20 -41.93 -21.96
N VAL A 434 17.23 -41.13 -20.88
CA VAL A 434 17.99 -39.87 -20.82
C VAL A 434 19.35 -40.11 -20.18
N ALA A 435 20.42 -39.70 -20.87
CA ALA A 435 21.79 -39.77 -20.38
C ALA A 435 22.23 -38.49 -19.65
N GLY A 436 21.59 -37.34 -19.95
CA GLY A 436 21.86 -36.08 -19.28
C GLY A 436 20.94 -34.96 -19.74
N ILE A 437 20.80 -33.94 -18.89
CA ILE A 437 19.98 -32.75 -19.12
C ILE A 437 20.85 -31.53 -18.85
N TYR A 438 20.83 -30.55 -19.76
CA TYR A 438 21.60 -29.33 -19.65
C TYR A 438 20.70 -28.12 -19.93
N VAL A 439 20.83 -27.08 -19.12
CA VAL A 439 20.16 -25.79 -19.36
C VAL A 439 21.07 -24.90 -20.20
N PHE A 440 20.50 -24.19 -21.17
CA PHE A 440 21.23 -23.18 -21.94
C PHE A 440 20.40 -21.91 -22.12
N GLY A 441 20.82 -21.03 -23.02
CA GLY A 441 20.10 -19.80 -23.35
C GLY A 441 19.99 -18.78 -22.21
N SER A 442 18.87 -18.05 -22.20
CA SER A 442 18.67 -16.88 -21.33
C SER A 442 18.66 -17.24 -19.84
N THR A 443 18.17 -18.43 -19.50
CA THR A 443 18.15 -18.97 -18.13
C THR A 443 19.56 -19.21 -17.61
N LYS A 444 20.46 -19.81 -18.42
CA LYS A 444 21.86 -20.03 -18.05
C LYS A 444 22.67 -18.73 -17.94
N ASN A 445 22.38 -17.77 -18.81
CA ASN A 445 23.12 -16.50 -18.88
C ASN A 445 22.65 -15.45 -17.87
N ALA A 446 21.70 -15.79 -17.00
CA ALA A 446 21.11 -14.89 -16.02
C ALA A 446 20.43 -13.64 -16.64
N THR A 447 19.89 -13.78 -17.86
CA THR A 447 19.23 -12.70 -18.60
C THR A 447 17.75 -12.97 -18.91
N ALA A 448 17.19 -14.07 -18.42
CA ALA A 448 15.79 -14.41 -18.65
C ALA A 448 14.84 -13.38 -18.02
N GLY A 449 13.82 -12.98 -18.79
CA GLY A 449 12.75 -12.09 -18.37
C GLY A 449 11.41 -12.80 -18.19
N PRO A 450 10.31 -12.06 -17.96
CA PRO A 450 8.98 -12.62 -17.72
C PRO A 450 8.44 -13.51 -18.86
N GLN A 451 8.83 -13.21 -20.10
CA GLN A 451 8.39 -13.91 -21.31
C GLN A 451 9.39 -14.98 -21.79
N SER A 452 10.53 -15.13 -21.12
CA SER A 452 11.55 -16.10 -21.54
C SER A 452 11.07 -17.53 -21.31
N ASP A 453 11.51 -18.43 -22.16
CA ASP A 453 11.41 -19.88 -22.03
C ASP A 453 12.58 -20.45 -21.21
N ILE A 454 12.52 -21.76 -21.00
CA ILE A 454 13.57 -22.58 -20.40
C ILE A 454 14.12 -23.49 -21.49
N ASP A 455 15.29 -23.12 -22.01
CA ASP A 455 16.02 -23.91 -23.00
C ASP A 455 16.68 -25.13 -22.35
N ILE A 456 16.22 -26.33 -22.70
CA ILE A 456 16.74 -27.60 -22.19
C ILE A 456 17.31 -28.45 -23.33
N LEU A 457 18.55 -28.89 -23.17
CA LEU A 457 19.23 -29.84 -24.03
C LEU A 457 19.25 -31.22 -23.37
N ILE A 458 18.68 -32.23 -24.02
CA ILE A 458 18.59 -33.61 -23.52
C ILE A 458 19.51 -34.50 -24.34
N HIS A 459 20.50 -35.09 -23.70
CA HIS A 459 21.30 -36.17 -24.28
C HIS A 459 20.51 -37.48 -24.15
N PHE A 460 20.03 -38.01 -25.27
CA PHE A 460 19.07 -39.11 -25.33
C PHE A 460 19.70 -40.36 -25.93
N ARG A 461 19.51 -41.51 -25.26
CA ARG A 461 20.00 -42.83 -25.71
C ARG A 461 18.93 -43.93 -25.64
N GLY A 462 17.68 -43.53 -25.50
CA GLY A 462 16.53 -44.43 -25.41
C GLY A 462 16.01 -44.92 -26.76
N SER A 463 14.96 -45.73 -26.71
CA SER A 463 14.17 -46.12 -27.89
C SER A 463 13.17 -45.03 -28.29
N ASP A 464 12.63 -45.11 -29.51
CA ASP A 464 11.62 -44.15 -29.99
C ASP A 464 10.38 -44.09 -29.08
N SER A 465 9.96 -45.24 -28.51
CA SER A 465 8.85 -45.29 -27.55
C SER A 465 9.15 -44.47 -26.27
N GLN A 466 10.38 -44.58 -25.75
CA GLN A 466 10.80 -43.78 -24.59
C GLN A 466 10.90 -42.29 -24.92
N ARG A 467 11.21 -41.95 -26.17
CA ARG A 467 11.25 -40.57 -26.65
C ARG A 467 9.85 -39.96 -26.65
N GLU A 468 8.84 -40.67 -27.15
CA GLU A 468 7.45 -40.20 -27.13
C GLU A 468 6.94 -40.00 -25.70
N GLU A 469 7.18 -40.97 -24.80
CA GLU A 469 6.82 -40.83 -23.39
C GLU A 469 7.49 -39.63 -22.72
N LEU A 470 8.78 -39.38 -23.01
CA LEU A 470 9.52 -38.24 -22.49
C LEU A 470 8.92 -36.91 -22.97
N MET A 471 8.59 -36.80 -24.27
CA MET A 471 8.02 -35.58 -24.83
C MET A 471 6.65 -35.26 -24.22
N LEU A 472 5.79 -36.26 -24.01
CA LEU A 472 4.49 -36.08 -23.35
C LEU A 472 4.65 -35.63 -21.89
N TRP A 473 5.62 -36.20 -21.18
CA TRP A 473 5.90 -35.80 -19.80
C TRP A 473 6.42 -34.36 -19.72
N LEU A 474 7.31 -33.96 -20.63
CA LEU A 474 7.83 -32.60 -20.70
C LEU A 474 6.78 -31.59 -21.17
N GLU A 475 5.87 -31.96 -22.06
CA GLU A 475 4.73 -31.12 -22.45
C GLU A 475 3.86 -30.78 -21.23
N GLY A 476 3.55 -31.78 -20.40
CA GLY A 476 2.84 -31.57 -19.14
C GLY A 476 3.56 -30.60 -18.19
N TRP A 477 4.88 -30.73 -18.06
CA TRP A 477 5.69 -29.75 -17.30
C TRP A 477 5.65 -28.37 -17.93
N SER A 478 5.76 -28.27 -19.26
CA SER A 478 5.77 -27.02 -20.00
C SER A 478 4.49 -26.21 -19.78
N LEU A 479 3.34 -26.87 -19.82
CA LEU A 479 2.03 -26.24 -19.58
C LEU A 479 1.84 -25.82 -18.12
N CYS A 480 2.22 -26.68 -17.17
CA CYS A 480 2.14 -26.36 -15.74
C CYS A 480 3.04 -25.16 -15.38
N LEU A 481 4.27 -25.13 -15.92
CA LEU A 481 5.20 -24.04 -15.68
C LEU A 481 4.74 -22.73 -16.33
N ASP A 482 4.08 -22.78 -17.49
CA ASP A 482 3.47 -21.59 -18.11
C ASP A 482 2.36 -21.00 -17.21
N GLU A 483 1.49 -21.84 -16.64
CA GLU A 483 0.47 -21.38 -15.68
C GLU A 483 1.11 -20.77 -14.42
N MET A 484 2.16 -21.39 -13.89
CA MET A 484 2.92 -20.83 -12.76
C MET A 484 3.60 -19.49 -13.12
N ASN A 485 4.16 -19.37 -14.33
CA ASN A 485 4.74 -18.12 -14.81
C ASN A 485 3.67 -17.03 -14.96
N TYR A 486 2.48 -17.37 -15.46
CA TYR A 486 1.35 -16.46 -15.56
C TYR A 486 0.88 -15.97 -14.18
N LEU A 487 0.72 -16.87 -13.21
CA LEU A 487 0.34 -16.49 -11.84
C LEU A 487 1.37 -15.59 -11.16
N ARG A 488 2.65 -15.69 -11.56
CA ARG A 488 3.72 -14.87 -11.00
C ARG A 488 3.91 -13.54 -11.72
N THR A 489 3.82 -13.54 -13.04
CA THR A 489 4.28 -12.42 -13.89
C THR A 489 3.17 -11.80 -14.74
N GLY A 490 2.04 -12.48 -14.91
CA GLY A 490 0.96 -12.07 -15.80
C GLY A 490 1.19 -12.38 -17.29
N TYR A 491 2.27 -13.06 -17.66
CA TYR A 491 2.57 -13.47 -19.04
C TYR A 491 2.32 -14.96 -19.26
N ARG A 492 1.61 -15.29 -20.35
CA ARG A 492 1.53 -16.65 -20.92
C ARG A 492 2.39 -16.73 -22.17
N THR A 493 3.09 -17.85 -22.34
CA THR A 493 3.90 -18.15 -23.52
C THR A 493 3.37 -19.35 -24.32
N GLY A 494 2.37 -20.07 -23.81
CA GLY A 494 1.79 -21.25 -24.47
C GLY A 494 2.57 -22.54 -24.23
N GLY A 495 3.44 -22.53 -23.20
CA GLY A 495 4.44 -23.53 -22.90
C GLY A 495 5.75 -22.84 -22.53
N LEU A 496 6.37 -23.26 -21.43
CA LEU A 496 7.58 -22.60 -20.91
C LEU A 496 8.88 -23.37 -21.22
N LEU A 497 8.81 -24.62 -21.67
CA LEU A 497 10.00 -25.42 -22.01
C LEU A 497 10.24 -25.42 -23.52
N ASP A 498 11.48 -25.11 -23.92
CA ASP A 498 12.00 -25.37 -25.27
C ASP A 498 13.02 -26.51 -25.21
N VAL A 499 12.71 -27.65 -25.82
CA VAL A 499 13.43 -28.92 -25.63
C VAL A 499 14.17 -29.33 -26.90
N HIS A 500 15.50 -29.42 -26.80
CA HIS A 500 16.39 -29.88 -27.86
C HIS A 500 16.95 -31.26 -27.51
N ILE A 501 16.71 -32.26 -28.37
CA ILE A 501 17.23 -33.62 -28.17
C ILE A 501 18.50 -33.82 -29.00
N VAL A 502 19.55 -34.35 -28.37
CA VAL A 502 20.81 -34.74 -29.02
C VAL A 502 21.07 -36.21 -28.71
N THR A 503 21.39 -37.01 -29.72
CA THR A 503 21.63 -38.46 -29.61
C THR A 503 23.10 -38.81 -29.60
#